data_AF-A0A8J6Q689-F1
#
_entry.id   AF-A0A8J6Q689-F1
#
_cell.length_a   1.000
_cell.length_b   1.000
_cell.length_c   1.000
_cell.angle_alpha   90.00
_cell.angle_beta   90.00
_cell.angle_gamma   90.00
#
_symmetry.space_group_name_H-M   'P 1'
#
loop_
_entity.id
_entity.type
_entity.pdbx_description
1 polymer ?
#
loop_
_entity_poly.entity_id
_entity_poly.type
_entity_poly.pdbx_seq_one_letter_code
_entity_poly.pdbx_strand_id
1 'polypeptide(L)' 'MSVIYMLLGISIGVAIVFFVAFIVAVKKGQYDDDYTPSVRMLFEDELVKDQSKTTIKNEKTN' A
#
# COMPACT_ATOMS: atom_id res chain seq x y z
N MET A 1 2.80 -0.58 -48.52
CA MET A 1 2.78 0.68 -47.74
C MET A 1 1.52 0.90 -46.92
N SER A 2 0.40 0.18 -47.11
CA SER A 2 -0.77 0.35 -46.21
C SER A 2 -0.67 -0.44 -44.90
N VAL A 3 0.03 -1.57 -44.92
CA VAL A 3 0.23 -2.46 -43.76
C VAL A 3 0.87 -1.73 -42.57
N ILE A 4 1.74 -0.75 -42.82
CA ILE A 4 2.39 0.03 -41.77
C ILE A 4 1.38 0.85 -40.94
N TYR A 5 0.32 1.37 -41.56
CA TYR A 5 -0.71 2.14 -40.86
C TYR A 5 -1.59 1.22 -39.98
N MET A 6 -1.83 -0.02 -40.44
CA MET A 6 -2.54 -1.01 -39.64
C MET A 6 -1.72 -1.45 -38.42
N LEU A 7 -0.42 -1.74 -38.61
CA LEU A 7 0.47 -2.08 -37.50
C LEU A 7 0.62 -0.93 -36.51
N LEU A 8 0.71 0.31 -37.00
CA LEU A 8 0.78 1.50 -36.15
C LEU A 8 -0.46 1.62 -35.27
N GLY A 9 -1.65 1.48 -35.85
CA GLY A 9 -2.93 1.50 -35.10
C GLY A 9 -2.99 0.43 -34.02
N ILE A 10 -2.62 -0.81 -34.36
CA ILE A 10 -2.61 -1.93 -33.40
C ILE A 10 -1.59 -1.68 -32.28
N SER A 11 -0.39 -1.19 -32.60
CA SER A 11 0.65 -0.91 -31.59
C SER A 11 0.22 0.15 -30.58
N ILE A 12 -0.44 1.20 -31.05
CA ILE A 12 -0.96 2.27 -30.19
C ILE A 12 -2.11 1.75 -29.32
N GLY A 13 -3.00 0.94 -29.89
CA GLY A 13 -4.08 0.29 -29.15
C GLY A 13 -3.55 -0.57 -28.00
N VAL A 14 -2.56 -1.43 -28.26
CA VAL A 14 -1.91 -2.26 -27.24
C VAL A 14 -1.24 -1.38 -26.17
N ALA A 15 -0.52 -0.33 -26.57
CA ALA A 15 0.13 0.59 -25.64
C ALA A 15 -0.87 1.28 -24.70
N ILE A 16 -2.01 1.75 -25.22
CA ILE A 16 -3.06 2.39 -24.42
C ILE A 16 -3.68 1.40 -23.43
N VAL A 17 -3.96 0.16 -23.86
CA VAL A 17 -4.52 -0.88 -22.98
C VAL A 17 -3.57 -1.15 -21.81
N PHE A 18 -2.28 -1.35 -22.08
CA PHE A 18 -1.28 -1.56 -21.03
C PHE A 18 -1.12 -0.33 -20.12
N PHE A 19 -1.17 0.88 -20.68
CA PHE A 19 -1.08 2.10 -19.91
C PHE A 19 -2.26 2.28 -18.95
N VAL A 20 -3.49 2.05 -19.41
CA VAL A 20 -4.68 2.10 -18.55
C VAL A 20 -4.61 1.04 -17.45
N ALA A 21 -4.21 -0.19 -17.79
CA ALA A 21 -4.03 -1.26 -16.80
C ALA A 21 -2.97 -0.88 -15.74
N PHE A 22 -1.86 -0.27 -16.15
CA PHE A 22 -0.83 0.24 -15.26
C PHE A 22 -1.37 1.29 -14.28
N ILE A 23 -2.13 2.29 -14.78
CA ILE A 23 -2.73 3.32 -13.92
C ILE A 23 -3.73 2.70 -12.93
N VAL A 24 -4.55 1.74 -13.37
CA VAL A 24 -5.49 1.04 -12.49
C VAL A 24 -4.73 0.27 -11.39
N ALA A 25 -3.66 -0.43 -11.73
CA ALA A 25 -2.84 -1.17 -10.77
C ALA A 25 -2.22 -0.24 -9.71
N VAL A 26 -1.64 0.89 -10.14
CA VAL A 26 -1.05 1.91 -9.25
C VAL A 26 -2.10 2.52 -8.33
N LYS A 27 -3.30 2.83 -8.86
CA LYS A 27 -4.40 3.41 -8.07
C LYS A 27 -5.06 2.42 -7.12
N LYS A 28 -4.88 1.11 -7.29
CA LYS A 28 -5.52 0.06 -6.47
C LYS A 28 -4.87 -0.08 -5.07
N GLY A 29 -4.12 0.92 -4.61
CA GLY A 29 -3.60 0.95 -3.24
C GLY A 29 -2.50 -0.05 -2.97
N GLN A 30 -1.76 -0.52 -3.99
CA GLN A 30 -0.58 -1.38 -3.76
C GLN A 30 0.51 -0.70 -2.91
N TYR A 31 0.41 0.63 -2.75
CA TYR A 31 1.27 1.47 -1.92
C TYR A 31 0.63 1.83 -0.56
N ASP A 32 -0.53 1.28 -0.21
CA ASP A 32 -1.16 1.58 1.09
C ASP A 32 -0.46 0.89 2.27
N ASP A 33 0.49 -0.01 2.00
CA ASP A 33 1.35 -0.68 3.00
C ASP A 33 2.73 0.02 3.13
N ASP A 34 2.72 1.35 3.16
CA ASP A 34 3.92 2.18 3.39
C ASP A 34 4.38 2.16 4.87
N TYR A 35 3.58 1.56 5.76
CA TYR A 35 3.89 1.41 7.19
C TYR A 35 4.32 -0.01 7.50
N THR A 36 5.61 -0.27 7.29
CA THR A 36 6.22 -1.58 7.52
C THR A 36 5.99 -2.04 8.98
N PRO A 37 5.64 -3.31 9.23
CA PRO A 37 5.41 -3.84 10.59
C PRO A 37 6.61 -3.65 11.53
N SER A 38 7.82 -3.55 10.99
CA SER A 38 9.03 -3.23 11.74
C SER A 38 9.03 -1.82 12.34
N VAL A 39 8.42 -0.82 11.69
CA VAL A 39 8.26 0.53 12.25
C VAL A 39 7.22 0.52 13.37
N ARG A 40 6.12 -0.21 13.16
CA ARG A 40 5.09 -0.38 14.18
C ARG A 40 5.67 -1.02 15.45
N MET A 41 6.42 -2.12 15.31
CA MET A 41 7.05 -2.79 16.46
C MET A 41 8.10 -1.90 17.16
N LEU A 42 8.93 -1.17 16.41
CA LEU A 42 10.00 -0.35 17.00
C LEU A 42 9.48 0.82 17.86
N PHE A 43 8.32 1.38 17.51
CA PHE A 43 7.73 2.53 18.22
C PHE A 43 6.57 2.17 19.17
N GLU A 44 5.88 1.04 18.96
CA GLU A 44 4.87 0.56 19.89
C GLU A 44 5.48 -0.16 21.12
N ASP A 45 6.66 -0.78 20.99
CA ASP A 45 7.34 -1.45 22.11
C ASP A 45 7.83 -0.47 23.20
N GLU A 46 8.08 0.80 22.85
CA GLU A 46 8.47 1.84 23.80
C GLU A 46 7.26 2.37 24.59
N LEU A 47 6.09 2.49 23.96
CA LEU A 47 4.87 3.04 24.59
C LEU A 47 4.11 2.01 25.46
N VAL A 48 4.26 0.71 25.20
CA VAL A 48 3.59 -0.35 25.98
C VAL A 48 4.17 -0.49 27.39
N LYS A 49 5.45 -0.14 27.60
CA LYS A 49 6.06 -0.17 28.94
C LYS A 49 5.47 0.84 29.92
N ASP A 50 4.95 1.97 29.43
CA ASP A 50 4.34 2.98 30.30
C ASP A 50 2.85 2.74 30.59
N GLN A 51 2.09 2.15 29.66
CA GLN A 51 0.66 1.88 29.90
C GLN A 51 0.39 0.69 30.82
N SER A 52 1.25 -0.33 30.82
CA SER A 52 1.09 -1.53 31.67
C SER A 52 1.14 -1.21 33.17
N LYS A 53 1.86 -0.15 33.59
CA LYS A 53 1.90 0.26 35.01
C LYS A 53 0.63 0.94 35.51
N THR A 54 -0.20 1.48 34.62
CA THR A 54 -1.38 2.28 35.03
C THR A 54 -2.64 1.41 35.16
N THR A 55 -2.77 0.34 34.39
CA THR A 55 -3.95 -0.55 34.44
C THR A 55 -3.94 -1.48 35.66
N ILE A 56 -2.78 -1.96 36.09
CA ILE A 56 -2.68 -2.93 37.21
C ILE A 56 -2.97 -2.30 38.59
N LYS A 57 -2.98 -0.97 38.70
CA LYS A 57 -3.23 -0.27 39.98
C LYS A 57 -4.70 -0.05 40.32
N ASN A 58 -5.61 -0.14 39.33
CA ASN A 58 -7.02 0.20 39.51
C ASN A 58 -7.94 -1.02 39.77
N GLU A 59 -7.44 -2.25 39.62
CA GLU A 59 -8.23 -3.48 39.83
C GLU A 59 -8.15 -4.03 41.28
N LYS A 60 -7.27 -3.50 42.13
CA LYS A 60 -7.08 -3.99 43.52
C LYS A 60 -7.87 -3.23 44.60
N THR A 61 -8.87 -2.44 44.21
CA THR A 61 -9.78 -1.75 45.14
C THR A 61 -11.22 -1.94 44.69
N ASN A 62 -11.74 -3.14 44.91
CA ASN A 62 -13.14 -3.41 45.25
C ASN A 62 -13.19 -4.68 46.12
#